data_AF-A0A3A4W354-F1
#
_entry.id   AF-A0A3A4W354-F1
#
_cell.length_a   1.000
_cell.length_b   1.000
_cell.length_c   1.000
_cell.angle_alpha   90.00
_cell.angle_beta   90.00
_cell.angle_gamma   90.00
#
_symmetry.space_group_name_H-M   'P 1'
#
loop_
_entity.id
_entity.type
_entity.pdbx_description
1 polymer ?
#
loop_
_entity_poly.entity_id
_entity_poly.type
_entity_poly.pdbx_seq_one_letter_code
_entity_poly.pdbx_strand_id
1 'polypeptide(L)' 'PQTGVALGAAQKLAAQGTIRQNERVVVISTANGLKFSKIKKDYHTGKMKGINFLYKNIPIETEASIDKLLNAINL' A
#
# COMPACT_ATOMS: atom_id res chain seq x y z
N PRO A 1 -5.72 8.42 -2.97
CA PRO A 1 -4.37 8.97 -3.25
C PRO A 1 -3.98 10.10 -2.29
N GLN A 2 -4.89 11.07 -2.12
CA GLN A 2 -4.76 12.24 -1.25
C GLN A 2 -4.42 11.86 0.19
N THR A 3 -5.11 10.89 0.77
CA THR A 3 -4.82 10.36 2.12
C THR A 3 -3.40 9.79 2.21
N GLY A 4 -2.87 9.20 1.12
CA GLY A 4 -1.49 8.73 1.06
C GLY A 4 -0.47 9.87 1.10
N VAL A 5 -0.77 11.01 0.44
CA VAL A 5 0.06 12.23 0.54
C VAL A 5 0.04 12.77 1.97
N ALA A 6 -1.15 12.85 2.59
CA ALA A 6 -1.29 13.32 3.96
C ALA A 6 -0.54 12.44 4.98
N LEU A 7 -0.63 11.11 4.85
CA LEU A 7 0.14 10.18 5.68
C LEU A 7 1.65 10.31 5.45
N GLY A 8 2.08 10.46 4.19
CA GLY A 8 3.49 10.68 3.87
C GLY A 8 4.04 11.99 4.46
N ALA A 9 3.25 13.07 4.46
CA ALA A 9 3.61 14.32 5.12
C ALA A 9 3.66 14.16 6.65
N ALA A 10 2.65 13.52 7.25
CA ALA A 10 2.63 13.26 8.68
C ALA A 10 3.83 12.42 9.13
N GLN A 11 4.18 11.38 8.37
CA GLN A 11 5.37 10.55 8.64
C GLN A 11 6.66 11.37 8.58
N LYS A 12 6.81 12.26 7.58
CA LYS A 12 7.99 13.15 7.47
C LYS A 12 8.07 14.14 8.63
N LEU A 13 6.95 14.77 9.00
CA LEU A 13 6.90 15.73 10.10
C LEU A 13 7.14 15.07 11.46
N ALA A 14 6.70 13.82 11.65
CA ALA A 14 7.03 13.03 12.82
C ALA A 14 8.52 12.69 12.86
N ALA A 15 9.12 12.27 11.74
CA ALA A 15 10.55 11.99 11.65
C ALA A 15 11.43 13.23 11.90
N GLN A 16 10.93 14.43 11.60
CA GLN A 16 11.59 15.71 11.88
C GLN A 16 11.37 16.21 13.32
N GLY A 17 10.51 15.55 14.10
CA GLY A 17 10.14 15.99 15.45
C GLY A 17 9.16 17.18 15.49
N THR A 18 8.69 17.65 14.34
CA THR A 18 7.66 18.71 14.25
C THR A 18 6.33 18.24 14.82
N ILE A 19 5.95 16.99 14.52
CA ILE A 19 4.89 16.27 15.23
C ILE A 19 5.57 15.45 16.33
N ARG A 20 5.18 15.68 17.58
CA ARG A 20 5.76 14.96 18.73
C ARG A 20 5.03 13.64 18.98
N GLN A 21 5.73 12.70 19.63
CA GLN A 21 5.22 11.34 19.89
C GLN A 21 3.91 11.31 20.70
N ASN A 22 3.68 12.30 21.56
CA ASN A 22 2.50 12.40 22.43
C ASN A 22 1.38 13.26 21.84
N GLU A 23 1.54 13.81 20.63
CA GLU A 23 0.53 14.62 19.97
C GLU A 23 -0.52 13.75 19.28
N ARG A 24 -1.79 14.13 19.39
CA ARG A 24 -2.87 13.48 18.67
C ARG A 24 -2.96 14.08 17.26
N VAL A 25 -2.75 13.26 16.25
CA VAL A 25 -2.83 13.65 14.84
C VAL A 25 -4.09 13.07 14.21
N VAL A 26 -4.82 13.89 13.45
CA VAL A 26 -6.00 13.46 12.69
C VAL A 26 -5.73 13.69 11.20
N VAL A 27 -5.80 12.62 10.40
CA VAL A 27 -5.71 12.69 8.93
C VAL A 27 -7.11 12.62 8.34
N ILE A 28 -7.46 13.60 7.52
CA ILE A 28 -8.79 13.69 6.90
C ILE A 28 -8.79 13.01 5.54
N SER A 29 -9.63 11.98 5.39
CA SER A 29 -9.87 11.34 4.09
C SER A 29 -11.04 12.03 3.39
N THR A 30 -10.75 12.79 2.35
CA THR A 30 -11.75 13.60 1.63
C THR A 30 -12.55 12.81 0.59
N ALA A 31 -12.16 11.58 0.29
CA ALA A 31 -12.86 10.71 -0.65
C ALA A 31 -12.78 9.23 -0.25
N ASN A 32 -13.78 8.45 -0.65
CA ASN A 32 -13.80 7.00 -0.47
C ASN A 32 -12.75 6.32 -1.37
N GLY A 33 -12.04 5.33 -0.84
CA GLY A 33 -11.02 4.56 -1.55
C GLY A 33 -11.52 3.81 -2.79
N LEU A 34 -12.80 3.42 -2.84
CA LEU A 34 -13.41 2.71 -3.97
C LEU A 34 -13.36 3.52 -5.28
N LYS A 35 -13.33 4.86 -5.19
CA LYS A 35 -13.16 5.74 -6.36
C LYS A 35 -11.79 5.58 -7.05
N PHE A 36 -10.83 4.89 -6.42
CA PHE A 36 -9.44 4.79 -6.87
C PHE A 36 -8.96 3.35 -7.05
N SER A 37 -9.88 2.40 -7.26
CA SER A 37 -9.58 0.97 -7.44
C SER A 37 -8.58 0.73 -8.59
N LYS A 38 -8.69 1.46 -9.70
CA LYS A 38 -7.75 1.34 -10.84
C LYS A 38 -6.31 1.63 -10.45
N ILE A 39 -6.07 2.71 -9.69
CA ILE A 39 -4.71 3.07 -9.23
C ILE A 39 -4.14 1.97 -8.32
N LYS A 40 -4.97 1.42 -7.44
CA LYS A 40 -4.55 0.29 -6.58
C LYS A 40 -4.19 -0.93 -7.42
N LYS A 41 -5.05 -1.34 -8.36
CA LYS A 41 -4.79 -2.44 -9.28
C LYS A 41 -3.49 -2.23 -10.06
N ASP A 42 -3.30 -1.05 -10.64
CA ASP A 42 -2.12 -0.76 -11.47
C ASP A 42 -0.83 -0.74 -10.62
N TYR A 43 -0.89 -0.31 -9.35
CA TYR A 43 0.23 -0.43 -8.42
C TYR A 43 0.56 -1.89 -8.11
N HIS A 44 -0.43 -2.68 -7.68
CA HIS A 44 -0.21 -4.08 -7.32
C HIS A 44 0.22 -4.93 -8.53
N THR A 45 -0.18 -4.57 -9.76
CA THR A 45 0.20 -5.28 -10.99
C THR A 45 1.43 -4.72 -11.70
N GLY A 46 2.11 -3.72 -11.12
CA GLY A 46 3.36 -3.19 -11.68
C GLY A 46 3.21 -2.37 -12.96
N LYS A 47 2.04 -1.77 -13.22
CA LYS A 47 1.70 -1.12 -14.51
C LYS A 47 1.90 0.40 -14.54
N MET A 48 2.53 0.98 -13.52
CA MET A 48 2.76 2.43 -13.40
C MET A 48 4.22 2.81 -13.75
N LYS A 49 4.42 3.75 -14.68
CA LYS A 49 5.77 4.23 -15.05
C LYS A 49 6.40 5.04 -13.91
N GLY A 50 7.69 4.81 -13.65
CA GLY A 50 8.46 5.58 -12.67
C GLY A 50 8.16 5.28 -11.20
N ILE A 51 7.47 4.17 -10.92
CA ILE A 51 7.14 3.74 -9.56
C ILE A 51 7.97 2.52 -9.17
N ASN A 52 8.53 2.54 -7.96
CA ASN A 52 9.07 1.34 -7.32
C ASN A 52 7.96 0.63 -6.53
N PHE A 53 7.65 -0.61 -6.91
CA PHE A 53 6.52 -1.37 -6.38
C PHE A 53 6.88 -2.17 -5.12
N LEU A 54 7.46 -1.51 -4.12
CA LEU A 54 7.97 -2.14 -2.89
C LEU A 54 6.91 -2.95 -2.13
N TYR A 55 5.65 -2.53 -2.18
CA TYR A 55 4.54 -3.13 -1.43
C TYR A 55 3.49 -3.73 -2.37
N LYS A 56 3.86 -4.10 -3.60
CA LYS A 56 2.92 -4.81 -4.46
C LYS A 56 2.54 -6.15 -3.83
N ASN A 57 1.31 -6.55 -4.10
CA ASN A 57 0.75 -7.82 -3.65
C ASN A 57 0.10 -8.40 -4.89
N ILE A 58 0.83 -9.28 -5.56
CA ILE A 58 0.39 -9.95 -6.77
C ILE A 58 -0.17 -11.32 -6.39
N PRO A 59 -1.14 -11.85 -7.17
CA PRO A 59 -1.46 -13.26 -7.11
C PRO A 59 -0.19 -14.11 -7.28
N ILE A 60 -0.05 -15.14 -6.45
CA ILE A 60 0.95 -16.18 -6.63
C ILE A 60 0.28 -17.25 -7.51
N GLU A 61 0.71 -17.33 -8.76
CA GLU A 61 0.24 -18.36 -9.69
C GLU A 61 0.85 -19.71 -9.30
N THR A 62 0.01 -20.75 -9.23
CA THR A 62 0.43 -22.11 -8.91
C THR A 62 -0.34 -23.13 -9.76
N GLU A 63 0.24 -24.31 -9.94
CA GLU A 63 -0.42 -25.44 -10.61
C GLU A 63 -1.59 -25.98 -9.79
N ALA A 64 -2.55 -26.62 -10.48
CA ALA A 64 -3.69 -27.31 -9.87
C ALA A 64 -3.27 -28.65 -9.24
N SER A 65 -2.41 -28.57 -8.21
CA SER A 65 -1.88 -29.70 -7.45
C SER A 65 -1.86 -29.35 -5.96
N ILE A 66 -2.28 -30.31 -5.12
CA ILE A 66 -2.28 -30.15 -3.66
C ILE A 66 -0.86 -29.86 -3.15
N ASP A 67 0.13 -30.63 -3.61
CA ASP A 67 1.52 -30.47 -3.16
C ASP A 67 2.08 -29.10 -3.55
N LYS A 68 1.79 -28.62 -4.76
CA LYS A 68 2.23 -27.30 -5.23
C LYS A 68 1.55 -26.17 -4.46
N LEU A 69 0.25 -26.31 -4.18
CA LEU A 69 -0.51 -25.37 -3.37
C LEU A 69 0.05 -25.28 -1.94
N LEU A 70 0.31 -26.41 -1.29
CA LEU A 70 0.87 -26.46 0.06
C LEU A 70 2.24 -25.79 0.13
N ASN A 71 3.11 -26.04 -0.84
CA ASN A 71 4.39 -25.35 -0.94
C ASN A 71 4.23 -23.83 -1.13
N ALA A 72 3.25 -23.39 -1.93
CA ALA A 72 3.03 -21.97 -2.20
C ALA A 72 2.46 -21.18 -1.00
N ILE A 73 1.62 -21.81 -0.16
CA ILE A 73 1.00 -21.14 1.00
C ILE A 73 1.83 -21.25 2.28
N ASN A 74 2.75 -22.22 2.37
CA ASN A 74 3.58 -22.41 3.56
C ASN A 74 4.74 -21.42 3.69
N LEU A 75 5.00 -20.56 2.69
CA LEU A 75 6.14 -19.65 2.61
C LEU A 75 7.50 -20.32 2.92
#